data_AF-A0A3M1NRX7-F1
#
_entry.id   AF-A0A3M1NRX7-F1
#
_cell.length_a   1.000
_cell.length_b   1.000
_cell.length_c   1.000
_cell.angle_alpha   90.00
_cell.angle_beta   90.00
_cell.angle_gamma   90.00
#
_symmetry.space_group_name_H-M   'P 1'
#
loop_
_entity.id
_entity.type
_entity.pdbx_description
1 polymer ?
#
loop_
_entity_poly.entity_id
_entity_poly.type
_entity_poly.pdbx_seq_one_letter_code
_entity_poly.pdbx_strand_id
1 'polypeptide(L)'
;EGVNLGSSITPGIDVGLQASVWGRTFVGIYFLNLNAPSVGAFEKHELPQRVVAGVAYQPYDGVTTTLDFNRLIGIGENEIWGGAEFKVFNMLFLRFGGTTNPNRFTFGVGFEINQLNVDYGMRTHSELGETHQFEVRYNF
;
A
#
# COMPACT_ATOMS: atom_id res chain seq x y z
N GLU A 1 5.52 -38.64 8.68
CA GLU A 1 4.16 -38.46 8.13
C GLU A 1 3.97 -36.97 7.88
N GLY A 2 3.78 -36.57 6.62
CA GLY A 2 3.64 -35.17 6.24
C GLY A 2 2.24 -34.68 6.62
N VAL A 3 2.15 -33.77 7.59
CA VAL A 3 0.88 -33.18 7.99
C VAL A 3 0.33 -32.39 6.80
N ASN A 4 -0.77 -32.87 6.23
CA ASN A 4 -1.52 -32.15 5.22
C ASN A 4 -2.15 -30.93 5.91
N LEU A 5 -1.60 -29.73 5.65
CA LEU A 5 -1.94 -28.50 6.37
C LEU A 5 -3.37 -27.98 6.10
N GLY A 6 -4.18 -28.69 5.30
CA GLY A 6 -5.54 -28.28 4.98
C GLY A 6 -5.59 -27.01 4.13
N SER A 7 -6.26 -27.06 2.99
CA SER A 7 -6.52 -25.87 2.17
C SER A 7 -7.96 -25.43 2.39
N SER A 8 -8.18 -24.22 2.92
CA SER A 8 -9.50 -23.61 3.00
C SER A 8 -9.55 -22.39 2.07
N ILE A 9 -10.61 -22.28 1.28
CA ILE A 9 -10.88 -21.12 0.44
C ILE A 9 -11.94 -20.29 1.15
N THR A 10 -11.64 -19.01 1.42
CA THR A 10 -12.56 -18.10 2.08
C THR A 10 -12.75 -16.86 1.22
N PRO A 11 -13.99 -16.52 0.79
CA PRO A 11 -14.23 -15.30 0.04
C PRO A 11 -14.05 -14.08 0.95
N GLY A 12 -13.39 -13.04 0.46
CA GLY A 12 -13.21 -11.75 1.15
C GLY A 12 -13.94 -10.62 0.41
N ILE A 13 -14.39 -9.60 1.15
CA ILE A 13 -15.00 -8.39 0.57
C ILE A 13 -14.27 -7.16 1.10
N ASP A 14 -13.88 -6.29 0.17
CA ASP A 14 -13.24 -5.00 0.43
C ASP A 14 -14.12 -3.86 -0.10
N VAL A 15 -14.13 -2.73 0.60
CA VAL A 15 -14.91 -1.54 0.21
C VAL A 15 -14.06 -0.29 0.39
N GLY A 16 -14.07 0.60 -0.61
CA GLY A 16 -13.34 1.87 -0.55
C GLY A 16 -14.13 3.01 -1.17
N LEU A 17 -13.90 4.23 -0.66
CA LEU A 17 -14.45 5.48 -1.16
C LEU A 17 -13.34 6.52 -1.25
N GLN A 18 -13.38 7.33 -2.30
CA GLN A 18 -12.47 8.45 -2.51
C GLN A 18 -13.25 9.68 -2.96
N ALA A 19 -12.89 10.85 -2.44
CA ALA A 19 -13.47 12.14 -2.80
C ALA A 19 -12.37 13.17 -3.10
N SER A 20 -12.60 14.02 -4.09
CA SER A 20 -11.79 15.22 -4.32
C SER A 20 -12.47 16.41 -3.63
N VAL A 21 -11.75 17.11 -2.77
CA VAL A 21 -12.31 18.21 -1.97
C VAL A 21 -12.07 19.57 -2.64
N TRP A 22 -10.82 19.84 -3.02
CA TRP A 22 -10.39 21.14 -3.58
C TRP A 22 -9.63 21.01 -4.90
N GLY A 23 -9.88 19.95 -5.68
CA GLY A 23 -9.21 19.65 -6.95
C GLY A 23 -7.72 19.28 -6.82
N ARG A 24 -7.08 19.63 -5.70
CA ARG A 24 -5.69 19.34 -5.34
C ARG A 24 -5.56 18.48 -4.09
N THR A 25 -6.66 18.27 -3.37
CA THR A 25 -6.70 17.43 -2.17
C THR A 25 -7.69 16.31 -2.40
N PHE A 26 -7.23 15.09 -2.19
CA PHE A 26 -8.02 13.88 -2.26
C PHE A 26 -8.07 13.26 -0.87
N VAL A 27 -9.25 12.81 -0.46
CA VAL A 27 -9.45 12.08 0.78
C VAL A 27 -10.05 10.73 0.43
N GLY A 28 -9.55 9.68 1.04
CA GLY A 28 -10.03 8.33 0.83
C GLY A 28 -10.20 7.58 2.14
N ILE A 29 -11.13 6.63 2.14
CA ILE A 29 -11.23 5.63 3.20
C ILE A 29 -11.46 4.28 2.55
N TYR A 30 -10.77 3.26 3.03
CA TYR A 30 -10.98 1.90 2.58
C TYR A 30 -10.94 0.91 3.74
N PHE A 31 -11.70 -0.16 3.58
CA PHE A 31 -11.91 -1.24 4.52
C PHE A 31 -11.53 -2.54 3.81
N LEU A 32 -10.48 -3.22 4.29
CA LEU A 32 -10.14 -4.56 3.84
C LEU A 32 -10.77 -5.61 4.75
N ASN A 33 -11.15 -6.73 4.14
CA ASN A 33 -11.65 -7.92 4.81
C ASN A 33 -12.86 -7.58 5.70
N LEU A 34 -13.82 -6.83 5.17
CA LEU A 34 -15.01 -6.38 5.91
C LEU A 34 -15.78 -7.54 6.52
N ASN A 35 -15.74 -8.71 5.88
CA ASN A 35 -16.42 -9.93 6.30
C ASN A 35 -15.61 -10.82 7.26
N ALA A 36 -14.46 -10.35 7.79
CA ALA A 36 -13.57 -11.09 8.70
C ALA A 36 -13.41 -12.57 8.26
N PRO A 37 -12.91 -12.82 7.04
CA PRO A 37 -12.86 -14.17 6.51
C PRO A 37 -11.96 -15.02 7.40
N SER A 38 -12.52 -16.10 7.96
CA SER A 38 -11.75 -17.01 8.81
C SER A 38 -11.13 -18.13 7.97
N VAL A 39 -9.88 -18.48 8.30
CA VAL A 39 -9.14 -19.58 7.68
C VAL A 39 -8.81 -20.59 8.77
N GLY A 40 -9.20 -21.85 8.54
CA GLY A 40 -8.92 -22.96 9.45
C GLY A 40 -10.09 -23.93 9.59
N ALA A 41 -9.83 -25.24 9.44
CA ALA A 41 -10.85 -26.28 9.55
C ALA A 41 -11.20 -26.65 11.01
N PHE A 42 -10.27 -26.41 11.96
CA PHE A 42 -10.42 -26.77 13.37
C PHE A 42 -10.23 -25.57 14.33
N GLU A 43 -9.32 -24.65 14.00
CA GLU A 43 -9.07 -23.39 14.72
C GLU A 43 -9.31 -22.22 13.76
N LYS A 44 -10.40 -21.46 13.97
CA LYS A 44 -10.76 -20.33 13.11
C LYS A 44 -9.80 -19.16 13.38
N HIS A 45 -8.87 -18.92 12.47
CA HIS A 45 -8.06 -17.70 12.49
C HIS A 45 -8.74 -16.66 11.63
N GLU A 46 -9.25 -15.59 12.24
CA GLU A 46 -9.82 -14.46 11.52
C GLU A 46 -8.71 -13.71 10.79
N LEU A 47 -8.90 -13.46 9.48
CA LEU A 47 -8.00 -12.60 8.74
C LEU A 47 -8.08 -11.17 9.30
N PRO A 48 -6.94 -10.48 9.46
CA PRO A 48 -6.92 -9.16 10.06
C PRO A 48 -7.74 -8.21 9.18
N GLN A 49 -8.76 -7.60 9.78
CA GLN A 49 -9.51 -6.54 9.13
C GLN A 49 -8.75 -5.23 9.29
N ARG A 50 -8.76 -4.42 8.24
CA ARG A 50 -7.96 -3.20 8.20
C ARG A 50 -8.80 -2.04 7.74
N VAL A 51 -8.73 -0.95 8.48
CA VAL A 51 -9.36 0.32 8.11
C VAL A 51 -8.27 1.32 7.85
N VAL A 52 -8.32 1.96 6.69
CA VAL A 52 -7.34 2.98 6.32
C VAL A 52 -8.05 4.24 5.87
N ALA A 53 -7.67 5.35 6.46
CA ALA A 53 -8.10 6.69 6.06
C ALA A 53 -6.87 7.44 5.53
N GLY A 54 -6.96 7.94 4.31
CA GLY A 54 -5.86 8.56 3.59
C GLY A 54 -6.20 9.96 3.11
N VAL A 55 -5.18 10.81 3.07
CA VAL A 55 -5.22 12.11 2.39
C VAL A 55 -4.06 12.22 1.43
N ALA A 56 -4.34 12.68 0.22
CA ALA A 56 -3.33 13.02 -0.77
C ALA A 56 -3.45 14.50 -1.12
N TYR A 57 -2.32 15.17 -1.25
CA TYR A 57 -2.21 16.57 -1.60
C TYR A 57 -1.26 16.75 -2.77
N GLN A 58 -1.74 17.42 -3.81
CA GLN A 58 -1.03 17.66 -5.06
C GLN A 58 -0.93 19.18 -5.29
N PRO A 59 0.09 19.85 -4.72
CA PRO A 59 0.23 21.30 -4.83
C PRO A 59 0.42 21.78 -6.28
N TYR A 60 1.18 21.00 -7.08
CA TYR A 60 1.49 21.26 -8.48
C TYR A 60 1.44 19.94 -9.27
N ASP A 61 1.31 20.04 -10.59
CA ASP A 61 1.44 18.87 -11.46
C ASP A 61 2.85 18.28 -11.32
N GLY A 62 2.92 16.98 -11.04
CA GLY A 62 4.16 16.28 -10.76
C GLY A 62 4.65 16.25 -9.31
N VAL A 63 3.93 16.80 -8.33
CA VAL A 63 4.28 16.58 -6.91
C VAL A 63 3.06 16.12 -6.14
N THR A 64 3.14 14.92 -5.56
CA THR A 64 2.04 14.33 -4.79
C THR A 64 2.57 13.89 -3.43
N THR A 65 1.99 14.42 -2.36
CA THR A 65 2.27 13.98 -0.99
C THR A 65 1.07 13.21 -0.47
N THR A 66 1.31 12.07 0.17
CA THR A 66 0.27 11.22 0.74
C THR A 66 0.52 10.97 2.22
N LEU A 67 -0.57 10.84 2.97
CA LEU A 67 -0.54 10.46 4.37
C LEU A 67 -1.74 9.55 4.64
N ASP A 68 -1.46 8.33 5.07
CA ASP A 68 -2.45 7.32 5.40
C ASP A 68 -2.36 6.93 6.87
N PHE A 69 -3.51 6.92 7.53
CA PHE A 69 -3.69 6.38 8.86
C PHE A 69 -4.34 5.00 8.73
N ASN A 70 -3.61 3.97 9.14
CA ASN A 70 -4.00 2.59 9.00
C ASN A 70 -4.18 1.96 10.38
N ARG A 71 -5.31 1.28 10.58
CA ARG A 71 -5.64 0.62 11.83
C ARG A 71 -6.06 -0.82 11.58
N LEU A 72 -5.39 -1.74 12.27
CA LEU A 72 -5.77 -3.15 12.32
C LEU A 72 -6.85 -3.36 13.38
N ILE A 73 -8.02 -3.83 12.95
CA ILE A 73 -9.12 -4.19 13.84
C ILE A 73 -8.78 -5.53 14.51
N GLY A 74 -8.92 -5.59 15.83
CA GLY A 74 -8.63 -6.78 16.65
C GLY A 74 -7.34 -6.68 17.47
N ILE A 75 -6.24 -6.17 16.88
CA ILE A 75 -4.93 -6.05 17.55
C ILE A 75 -4.75 -4.63 18.14
N GLY A 76 -5.41 -3.62 17.56
CA GLY A 76 -5.36 -2.24 18.05
C GLY A 76 -4.09 -1.48 17.67
N GLU A 77 -3.27 -2.03 16.77
CA GLU A 77 -2.09 -1.35 16.23
C GLU A 77 -2.49 -0.29 15.22
N ASN A 78 -1.89 0.90 15.37
CA ASN A 78 -2.01 2.02 14.46
C ASN A 78 -0.70 2.16 13.69
N GLU A 79 -0.79 2.11 12.37
CA GLU A 79 0.29 2.37 11.45
C GLU A 79 0.04 3.71 10.76
N ILE A 80 1.08 4.52 10.61
CA ILE A 80 0.99 5.78 9.85
C ILE A 80 1.92 5.65 8.67
N TRP A 81 1.41 5.81 7.47
CA TRP A 81 2.19 5.74 6.24
C TRP A 81 2.24 7.14 5.63
N GLY A 82 3.43 7.61 5.29
CA GLY A 82 3.63 8.89 4.62
C GLY A 82 4.44 8.67 3.36
N GLY A 83 4.06 9.34 2.28
CA GLY A 83 4.71 9.23 0.98
C GLY A 83 4.83 10.57 0.28
N ALA A 84 5.82 10.70 -0.57
CA ALA A 84 5.97 11.80 -1.50
C ALA A 84 6.46 11.27 -2.84
N GLU A 85 5.79 11.69 -3.90
CA GLU A 85 6.14 11.42 -5.29
C GLU A 85 6.51 12.75 -5.97
N PHE A 86 7.62 12.74 -6.69
CA PHE A 86 8.13 13.85 -7.47
C PHE A 86 8.41 13.41 -8.90
N LYS A 87 7.71 14.01 -9.85
CA LYS A 87 7.96 13.93 -11.28
C LYS A 87 9.00 14.99 -11.63
N VAL A 88 10.24 14.56 -11.80
CA VAL A 88 11.36 15.46 -12.12
C VAL A 88 11.36 15.81 -13.61
N PHE A 89 11.13 14.81 -14.46
CA PHE A 89 10.95 14.96 -15.90
C PHE A 89 9.73 14.16 -16.35
N ASN A 90 9.25 14.38 -17.57
CA ASN A 90 8.16 13.55 -18.13
C ASN A 90 8.48 12.05 -18.14
N MET A 91 9.77 11.70 -18.16
CA MET A 91 10.26 10.32 -18.14
C MET A 91 10.66 9.83 -16.74
N LEU A 92 10.83 10.68 -15.73
CA LEU A 92 11.45 10.31 -14.45
C LEU A 92 10.58 10.66 -13.24
N PHE A 93 10.28 9.64 -12.43
CA PHE A 93 9.55 9.74 -11.18
C PHE A 93 10.43 9.29 -10.01
N LEU A 94 10.46 10.06 -8.94
CA LEU A 94 11.11 9.72 -7.69
C LEU A 94 10.06 9.58 -6.59
N ARG A 95 10.15 8.50 -5.82
CA ARG A 95 9.22 8.18 -4.75
C ARG A 95 9.97 7.96 -3.46
N PHE A 96 9.47 8.55 -2.39
CA PHE A 96 10.00 8.39 -1.05
C PHE A 96 8.83 8.15 -0.11
N GLY A 97 9.04 7.31 0.89
CA GLY A 97 8.00 7.04 1.86
C GLY A 97 8.54 6.46 3.14
N GLY A 98 7.72 6.51 4.17
CA GLY A 98 8.00 5.96 5.48
C GLY A 98 6.74 5.38 6.08
N THR A 99 6.87 4.28 6.80
CA THR A 99 5.77 3.71 7.60
C THR A 99 6.20 3.67 9.06
N THR A 100 5.32 4.07 9.97
CA THR A 100 5.51 3.93 11.41
C THR A 100 4.85 2.63 11.88
N ASN A 101 5.59 1.83 12.66
CA ASN A 101 5.19 0.52 13.21
C ASN A 101 4.94 -0.58 12.16
N PRO A 102 5.98 -1.29 11.70
CA PRO A 102 7.40 -1.07 11.98
C PRO A 102 7.96 0.11 11.18
N ASN A 103 8.96 0.80 11.74
CA ASN A 103 9.65 1.88 11.05
C ASN A 103 10.36 1.33 9.81
N ARG A 104 9.85 1.67 8.62
CA ARG A 104 10.42 1.24 7.34
C ARG A 104 10.53 2.45 6.43
N PHE A 105 11.66 2.56 5.75
CA PHE A 105 11.88 3.59 4.74
C PHE A 105 11.77 2.96 3.36
N THR A 106 11.12 3.67 2.44
CA THR A 106 10.95 3.23 1.06
C THR A 106 11.46 4.31 0.12
N PHE A 107 12.21 3.86 -0.89
CA PHE A 107 12.68 4.68 -1.98
C PHE A 107 12.28 4.03 -3.30
N GLY A 108 11.94 4.81 -4.31
CA GLY A 108 11.60 4.29 -5.62
C GLY A 108 11.96 5.24 -6.73
N VAL A 109 12.28 4.67 -7.89
CA VAL A 109 12.56 5.39 -9.13
C VAL A 109 11.75 4.76 -10.24
N GLY A 110 10.98 5.57 -10.96
CA GLY A 110 10.18 5.16 -12.10
C GLY A 110 10.63 5.83 -13.38
N PHE A 111 10.65 5.08 -14.48
CA PHE A 111 10.96 5.57 -15.81
C PHE A 111 9.79 5.31 -16.77
N GLU A 112 9.27 6.37 -17.38
CA GLU A 112 8.19 6.30 -18.39
C GLU A 112 8.75 6.56 -19.78
N ILE A 113 8.81 5.52 -20.61
CA ILE A 113 9.31 5.55 -21.99
C ILE A 113 8.17 5.22 -22.95
N ASN A 114 7.48 6.24 -23.43
CA ASN A 114 6.32 6.14 -24.33
C ASN A 114 5.20 5.26 -23.74
N GLN A 115 5.13 4.00 -24.16
CA GLN A 115 4.12 3.01 -23.75
C GLN A 115 4.63 2.08 -22.64
N LEU A 116 5.91 2.16 -22.28
CA LEU A 116 6.54 1.28 -21.34
C LEU A 116 6.92 2.04 -20.07
N ASN A 117 6.57 1.48 -18.92
CA ASN A 117 6.90 1.98 -17.60
C ASN A 117 7.75 0.95 -16.87
N VAL A 118 8.88 1.40 -16.32
CA VAL A 118 9.76 0.57 -15.50
C VAL A 118 9.91 1.24 -14.15
N ASP A 119 9.51 0.54 -13.10
CA ASP A 119 9.63 1.03 -11.73
C ASP A 119 10.57 0.13 -10.94
N TYR A 120 11.44 0.77 -10.18
CA TYR A 120 12.33 0.13 -9.23
C TYR A 120 12.04 0.68 -7.83
N GLY A 121 11.69 -0.21 -6.92
CA GLY A 121 11.42 0.10 -5.52
C GLY A 121 12.44 -0.56 -4.61
N MET A 122 12.88 0.15 -3.58
CA MET A 122 13.71 -0.36 -2.51
C MET A 122 13.00 -0.08 -1.18
N ARG A 123 12.88 -1.11 -0.35
CA ARG A 123 12.30 -1.02 0.98
C ARG A 123 13.32 -1.48 2.00
N THR A 124 13.64 -0.59 2.93
CA THR A 124 14.54 -0.88 4.03
C THR A 124 13.69 -1.36 5.21
N HIS A 125 14.09 -2.46 5.83
CA HIS A 125 13.49 -2.95 7.06
C HIS A 125 14.55 -3.13 8.14
N SER A 126 14.27 -2.63 9.35
CA SER A 126 15.21 -2.63 10.47
C SER A 126 15.78 -4.02 10.82
N GLU A 127 15.02 -5.09 10.61
CA GLU A 127 15.41 -6.45 11.01
C GLU A 127 15.81 -7.36 9.83
N LEU A 128 15.18 -7.20 8.67
CA LEU A 128 15.34 -8.11 7.51
C LEU A 128 16.28 -7.56 6.42
N GLY A 129 16.70 -6.29 6.52
CA GLY A 129 17.56 -5.64 5.53
C GLY A 129 16.82 -5.01 4.36
N GLU A 130 17.48 -4.93 3.21
CA GLU A 130 17.02 -4.26 2.00
C GLU A 130 16.25 -5.21 1.08
N THR A 131 15.02 -4.84 0.69
CA THR A 131 14.22 -5.57 -0.30
C THR A 131 14.08 -4.73 -1.56
N HIS A 132 14.41 -5.34 -2.70
CA HIS A 132 14.32 -4.72 -4.01
C HIS A 132 13.12 -5.27 -4.79
N GLN A 133 12.38 -4.38 -5.45
CA GLN A 133 11.20 -4.69 -6.23
C GLN A 133 11.37 -4.07 -7.62
N PHE A 134 11.00 -4.84 -8.65
CA PHE A 134 11.04 -4.42 -10.04
C PHE A 134 9.66 -4.64 -10.65
N GLU A 135 9.10 -3.58 -11.24
CA GLU A 135 7.83 -3.60 -11.95
C GLU A 135 8.06 -3.16 -13.39
N VAL A 136 7.39 -3.84 -14.32
CA VAL A 136 7.32 -3.43 -15.73
C VAL A 136 5.86 -3.38 -16.12
N ARG A 137 5.43 -2.24 -16.61
CA ARG A 137 4.05 -1.98 -17.07
C ARG A 137 4.06 -1.53 -18.52
N TYR A 138 3.11 -2.04 -19.29
CA TYR A 138 2.90 -1.65 -20.68
C TYR A 138 1.51 -1.05 -20.83
N ASN A 139 1.43 0.19 -21.31
CA ASN A 139 0.19 0.92 -21.57
C ASN A 139 -0.12 0.85 -23.07
N PHE A 140 -1.30 0.31 -23.41
CA PHE A 140 -1.79 0.18 -24.79
C PHE A 140 -2.59 1.42 -25.21
#